data_AF-A0A6G7J813-F1
#
_entry.id   AF-A0A6G7J813-F1
#
_cell.length_a   1.000
_cell.length_b   1.000
_cell.length_c   1.000
_cell.angle_alpha   90.00
_cell.angle_beta   90.00
_cell.angle_gamma   90.00
#
_symmetry.space_group_name_H-M   'P 1'
#
loop_
_entity.id
_entity.type
_entity.pdbx_description
1 polymer ?
#
loop_
_entity_poly.entity_id
_entity_poly.type
_entity_poly.pdbx_seq_one_letter_code
_entity_poly.pdbx_strand_id
1 'polypeptide(L)' 'MEKKPLNVRLIGKKGNYYQIQFPNLQTPVNVDETAYHRMLHSEEYEFDHSRDKIKRPSYSA' A
#
# COMPACT_ATOMS: atom_id res chain seq x y z
N MET A 1 7.19 -19.27 15.96
CA MET A 1 7.00 -19.45 14.51
C MET A 1 7.12 -18.08 13.89
N GLU A 2 8.19 -17.82 13.13
CA GLU A 2 8.33 -16.56 12.40
C GLU A 2 7.34 -16.58 11.23
N LYS A 3 6.20 -15.90 11.39
CA LYS A 3 5.30 -15.64 10.27
C LYS A 3 5.93 -14.53 9.45
N LYS A 4 6.30 -14.83 8.20
CA LYS A 4 6.78 -13.79 7.29
C LYS A 4 5.66 -12.79 7.02
N PRO A 5 5.93 -11.48 7.05
CA PRO A 5 4.95 -10.48 6.70
C PRO A 5 4.48 -10.69 5.26
N LEU A 6 3.23 -10.32 4.99
CA LEU A 6 2.65 -10.40 3.67
C LEU A 6 2.98 -9.12 2.90
N ASN A 7 3.70 -9.25 1.78
CA ASN A 7 4.01 -8.11 0.92
C ASN A 7 2.77 -7.64 0.18
N VAL A 8 2.26 -6.47 0.53
CA VAL A 8 1.08 -5.85 -0.05
C VAL A 8 1.44 -4.55 -0.76
N ARG A 9 0.64 -4.16 -1.76
CA ARG A 9 0.85 -2.92 -2.52
C ARG A 9 -0.34 -1.99 -2.41
N LEU A 10 -0.10 -0.72 -2.08
CA LEU A 10 -1.11 0.32 -2.19
C LEU A 10 -1.30 0.69 -3.67
N ILE A 11 -2.51 0.46 -4.20
CA ILE A 11 -2.87 0.82 -5.58
C ILE A 11 -3.31 2.29 -5.66
N GLY A 12 -4.02 2.77 -4.64
CA GLY A 12 -4.48 4.16 -4.57
C GLY A 12 -5.57 4.37 -3.52
N LYS A 13 -6.11 5.59 -3.48
CA LYS A 13 -7.23 5.97 -2.61
C LYS A 13 -8.44 6.36 -3.46
N LYS A 14 -9.60 5.80 -3.16
CA LYS A 14 -10.90 6.13 -3.77
C LYS A 14 -11.83 6.67 -2.69
N GLY A 15 -11.96 8.00 -2.64
CA GLY A 15 -12.73 8.66 -1.59
C GLY A 15 -12.15 8.35 -0.21
N ASN A 16 -12.94 7.69 0.64
CA ASN A 16 -12.55 7.32 2.01
C ASN A 16 -11.92 5.93 2.13
N TYR A 17 -11.70 5.23 1.02
CA TYR A 17 -11.16 3.88 1.00
C TYR A 17 -9.79 3.83 0.32
N TYR A 18 -8.90 3.01 0.88
CA TYR A 18 -7.61 2.66 0.30
C TYR A 18 -7.73 1.32 -0.41
N GLN A 19 -7.22 1.25 -1.63
CA GLN A 19 -7.25 0.05 -2.44
C GLN A 19 -5.90 -0.66 -2.33
N ILE A 20 -5.89 -1.84 -1.73
CA ILE A 20 -4.69 -2.63 -1.45
C ILE A 20 -4.72 -3.91 -2.29
N GLN A 21 -3.62 -4.15 -3.00
CA GLN A 21 -3.39 -5.37 -3.76
C GLN A 21 -2.61 -6.36 -2.90
N PHE A 22 -3.22 -7.51 -2.66
CA PHE A 22 -2.58 -8.64 -1.98
C PHE A 22 -1.87 -9.53 -3.02
N PRO A 23 -0.76 -10.18 -2.66
CA PRO A 23 0.03 -10.97 -3.61
C PRO A 23 -0.71 -12.23 -4.06
N ASN A 24 -1.55 -12.78 -3.19
CA ASN A 24 -2.29 -14.03 -3.43
C ASN A 24 -3.75 -13.79 -3.85
N LEU A 25 -4.14 -12.56 -4.16
CA LEU A 25 -5.51 -12.22 -4.53
C LEU A 25 -5.49 -11.46 -5.86
N GLN A 26 -6.32 -11.85 -6.83
CA GLN A 26 -6.36 -11.11 -8.11
C GLN A 26 -7.13 -9.78 -7.99
N THR A 27 -8.09 -9.71 -7.06
CA THR A 27 -8.92 -8.53 -6.87
C THR A 27 -8.34 -7.65 -5.76
N PRO A 28 -8.14 -6.34 -5.98
CA PRO A 28 -7.73 -5.44 -4.92
C PRO A 28 -8.83 -5.29 -3.86
N VAL A 29 -8.42 -5.18 -2.60
CA VAL A 29 -9.31 -5.01 -1.45
C VAL A 29 -9.45 -3.54 -1.12
N ASN A 30 -10.67 -3.08 -0.87
CA ASN A 30 -10.92 -1.76 -0.33
C ASN A 30 -10.92 -1.84 1.20
N VAL A 31 -10.05 -1.07 1.84
CA VAL A 31 -10.00 -0.91 3.29
C VAL A 31 -10.26 0.54 3.65
N ASP A 32 -10.89 0.78 4.79
CA ASP A 32 -11.04 2.13 5.31
C ASP A 32 -9.71 2.68 5.84
N GLU A 33 -9.72 3.97 6.19
CA GLU A 33 -8.56 4.66 6.71
C GLU A 33 -8.05 4.06 8.03
N THR A 34 -8.94 3.62 8.92
CA THR A 34 -8.54 3.04 10.22
C THR A 34 -7.84 1.70 10.02
N ALA A 35 -8.40 0.84 9.17
CA ALA A 35 -7.83 -0.45 8.80
C ALA A 35 -6.48 -0.27 8.10
N TYR A 36 -6.38 0.66 7.15
CA TYR A 36 -5.13 0.99 6.48
C TYR A 36 -4.02 1.39 7.46
N HIS A 37 -4.32 2.29 8.41
CA HIS A 37 -3.34 2.70 9.43
C HIS A 37 -2.93 1.53 10.33
N ARG A 38 -3.86 0.67 10.72
CA ARG A 38 -3.54 -0.55 11.49
C ARG A 38 -2.62 -1.49 10.71
N MET A 39 -2.84 -1.64 9.41
CA MET A 39 -1.99 -2.46 8.56
C MET A 39 -0.58 -1.89 8.45
N LEU A 40 -0.42 -0.57 8.32
CA LEU A 40 0.90 0.08 8.27
C LEU A 40 1.73 -0.11 9.55
N HIS A 41 1.07 -0.26 10.69
CA HIS A 41 1.71 -0.45 12.00
C HIS A 41 1.77 -1.93 12.44
N SER A 42 1.30 -2.86 11.60
CA SER A 42 1.29 -4.29 11.92
C SER A 42 2.52 -4.97 11.34
N GLU A 43 3.10 -5.90 12.10
CA GLU A 43 4.18 -6.78 11.64
C GLU A 43 3.68 -7.87 10.67
N GLU A 44 2.36 -7.96 10.44
CA GLU A 44 1.77 -8.93 9.52
C GLU A 44 1.83 -8.49 8.05
N TYR A 45 2.04 -7.19 7.80
CA TYR A 45 1.99 -6.62 6.45
C TYR A 45 3.24 -5.80 6.18
N GLU A 46 3.83 -6.00 5.01
CA GLU A 46 4.92 -5.18 4.52
C GLU A 46 4.45 -4.48 3.25
N PHE A 47 4.39 -3.15 3.30
CA PHE A 47 3.98 -2.37 2.14
C PHE A 47 5.18 -2.16 1.22
N ASP A 48 5.04 -2.54 -0.05
CA ASP A 48 6.07 -2.30 -1.05
C ASP A 48 6.25 -0.78 -1.23
N HIS A 49 7.25 -0.23 -0.54
CA HIS A 49 7.66 1.17 -0.64
C HIS A 49 8.49 1.39 -1.90
N SER A 50 8.10 0.79 -3.03
CA SER A 50 8.64 1.18 -4.33
C SER A 50 8.26 2.64 -4.50
N ARG A 51 9.16 3.54 -4.09
CA ARG A 51 9.12 4.95 -4.35
C ARG A 51 9.10 5.03 -5.86
N ASP A 52 7.91 5.03 -6.45
CA ASP A 52 7.72 5.66 -7.75
C ASP A 52 8.32 7.03 -7.54
N LYS A 53 9.55 7.19 -8.03
CA LYS A 53 10.22 8.46 -8.09
C LYS A 53 9.31 9.26 -8.98
N ILE A 54 8.35 9.96 -8.37
CA ILE A 54 7.60 11.03 -9.00
C ILE A 54 8.72 11.90 -9.56
N LYS A 55 8.97 11.76 -10.87
CA LYS A 55 9.93 12.58 -11.58
C LYS A 55 9.38 13.97 -11.42
N ARG A 56 9.88 14.70 -10.41
CA ARG A 56 9.61 16.13 -10.25
C ARG A 56 9.96 16.72 -11.62
N PRO A 57 9.01 17.31 -12.36
CA PRO A 57 9.38 18.03 -13.57
C PRO A 57 10.27 19.17 -13.10
N SER A 58 11.57 19.07 -13.38
CA SER A 58 12.50 20.18 -13.21
C SER A 58 12.14 21.21 -14.26
N TYR A 59 11.29 22.16 -13.89
CA TYR A 59 11.17 23.41 -14.63
C TYR A 59 12.48 24.18 -14.41
N SER A 60 13.39 24.08 -15.37
CA SER A 60 14.46 25.06 -15.55
C SER A 60 13.84 26.29 -16.20
N ALA A 61 13.96 27.42 -15.52
CA ALA A 61 13.71 28.76 -16.07
C ALA A 61 15.04 29.36 -16.56
#